data_AF-A0A8S3JH87-F1
#
_entry.id   AF-A0A8S3JH87-F1
#
_cell.length_a   1.000
_cell.length_b   1.000
_cell.length_c   1.000
_cell.angle_alpha   90.00
_cell.angle_beta   90.00
_cell.angle_gamma   90.00
#
_symmetry.space_group_name_H-M   'P 1'
#
loop_
_entity.id
_entity.type
_entity.pdbx_description
1 polymer ?
#
loop_
_entity_poly.entity_id
_entity_poly.type
_entity_poly.pdbx_seq_one_letter_code
_entity_poly.pdbx_strand_id
1 'polypeptide(L)'
;LENATKFGGIGGFLPGMKQIANVAALPGIVGRSVGLPDVHSGYGFAIGNMAAFDYNDPKAIVSPGGVGFDINCGVRLLRTNLTEKDVQPMKEQLAQSMFDHIPVGVGSKGVIPMNAKDLEEALEMGMDWSIREGYSWAEDKEHCEEYGRMLQADPTKVSQRAKKRGLPQVFTNSRLHLT
;
A
#
# COMPACT_ATOMS: atom_id res chain seq x y z
N LEU A 1 -5.86 -7.70 -25.62
CA LEU A 1 -4.43 -7.94 -25.37
C LEU A 1 -3.56 -7.99 -26.65
N GLU A 2 -4.13 -7.89 -27.86
CA GLU A 2 -3.38 -7.99 -29.14
C GLU A 2 -2.54 -6.75 -29.53
N ASN A 3 -2.66 -5.63 -28.83
CA ASN A 3 -1.95 -4.40 -29.22
C ASN A 3 -0.53 -4.24 -28.63
N ALA A 4 -0.05 -5.22 -27.84
CA ALA A 4 1.28 -5.15 -27.22
C ALA A 4 2.39 -5.92 -27.98
N THR A 5 2.05 -6.63 -29.07
CA THR A 5 2.98 -7.51 -29.80
C THR A 5 3.13 -7.18 -31.28
N LYS A 6 2.96 -5.91 -31.69
CA LYS A 6 3.44 -5.48 -33.02
C LYS A 6 4.96 -5.34 -32.97
N PHE A 7 5.66 -6.26 -33.66
CA PHE A 7 7.10 -6.19 -33.90
C PHE A 7 7.45 -4.81 -34.50
N GLY A 8 8.28 -4.03 -33.79
CA GLY A 8 8.75 -2.70 -34.20
C GLY A 8 8.41 -1.55 -33.25
N GLY A 9 7.56 -1.77 -32.23
CA GLY A 9 7.29 -0.77 -31.18
C GLY A 9 8.31 -0.85 -30.05
N ILE A 10 8.86 0.30 -29.63
CA ILE A 10 9.74 0.42 -28.47
C ILE A 10 9.04 -0.21 -27.25
N GLY A 11 9.68 -1.18 -26.60
CA GLY A 11 9.17 -1.87 -25.42
C GLY A 11 8.90 -0.88 -24.29
N GLY A 12 7.63 -0.62 -24.03
CA GLY A 12 7.18 0.33 -23.03
C GLY A 12 5.78 -0.02 -22.52
N PHE A 13 5.45 0.46 -21.33
CA PHE A 13 4.11 0.30 -20.77
C PHE A 13 3.06 0.92 -21.70
N LEU A 14 1.88 0.31 -21.75
CA LEU A 14 0.74 0.91 -22.45
C LEU A 14 0.47 2.31 -21.87
N PRO A 15 0.21 3.34 -22.70
CA PRO A 15 -0.20 4.64 -22.22
C PRO A 15 -1.40 4.54 -21.25
N GLY A 16 -1.39 5.31 -20.17
CA GLY A 16 -2.44 5.27 -19.13
C GLY A 16 -3.86 5.36 -19.69
N MET A 17 -4.09 6.20 -20.72
CA MET A 17 -5.39 6.29 -21.38
C MET A 17 -5.84 4.98 -22.05
N LYS A 18 -4.92 4.21 -22.64
CA LYS A 18 -5.25 2.89 -23.19
C LYS A 18 -5.53 1.88 -22.07
N GLN A 19 -4.84 1.99 -20.94
CA GLN A 19 -5.08 1.14 -19.77
C GLN A 19 -6.46 1.41 -19.16
N ILE A 20 -6.86 2.68 -19.00
CA ILE A 20 -8.22 3.05 -18.57
C ILE A 20 -9.28 2.43 -19.50
N ALA A 21 -9.07 2.51 -20.82
CA ALA A 21 -9.99 1.91 -21.80
C ALA A 21 -10.03 0.38 -21.70
N ASN A 22 -8.90 -0.29 -21.46
CA ASN A 22 -8.88 -1.73 -21.21
C ASN A 22 -9.66 -2.11 -19.95
N VAL A 23 -9.53 -1.32 -18.88
CA VAL A 23 -10.26 -1.53 -17.63
C VAL A 23 -11.76 -1.34 -17.83
N ALA A 24 -12.17 -0.37 -18.65
CA ALA A 24 -13.57 -0.17 -19.01
C ALA A 24 -14.19 -1.35 -19.77
N ALA A 25 -13.37 -2.23 -20.36
CA ALA A 25 -13.81 -3.43 -21.06
C ALA A 25 -13.83 -4.69 -20.16
N LEU A 26 -13.47 -4.58 -18.89
CA LEU A 26 -13.47 -5.71 -17.97
C LEU A 26 -14.91 -6.15 -17.62
N PRO A 27 -15.17 -7.46 -17.50
CA PRO A 27 -16.49 -7.96 -17.17
C PRO A 27 -16.89 -7.56 -15.73
N GLY A 28 -18.17 -7.22 -15.55
CA GLY A 28 -18.73 -6.84 -14.26
C GLY A 28 -18.31 -5.46 -13.75
N ILE A 29 -17.68 -4.61 -14.58
CA ILE A 29 -17.39 -3.22 -14.19
C ILE A 29 -18.71 -2.45 -14.00
N VAL A 30 -18.80 -1.73 -12.89
CA VAL A 30 -19.94 -0.88 -12.56
C VAL A 30 -19.68 0.53 -13.09
N GLY A 31 -20.56 0.99 -13.99
CA GLY A 31 -20.53 2.36 -14.51
C GLY A 31 -19.36 2.61 -15.46
N ARG A 32 -18.28 3.24 -14.98
CA ARG A 32 -17.16 3.74 -15.81
C ARG A 32 -15.82 3.45 -15.16
N SER A 33 -14.80 3.25 -16.00
CA SER A 33 -13.40 3.34 -15.57
C SER A 33 -13.00 4.81 -15.50
N VAL A 34 -12.52 5.26 -14.34
CA VAL A 34 -12.22 6.68 -14.06
C VAL A 34 -10.71 6.87 -13.91
N GLY A 35 -10.14 7.83 -14.63
CA GLY A 35 -8.77 8.30 -14.41
C GLY A 35 -8.75 9.56 -13.56
N LEU A 36 -7.94 9.57 -12.51
CA LEU A 36 -7.65 10.75 -11.71
C LEU A 36 -6.67 11.69 -12.42
N PRO A 37 -6.57 12.98 -12.02
CA PRO A 37 -5.74 13.98 -12.71
C PRO A 37 -4.24 13.66 -12.77
N ASP A 38 -3.75 12.80 -11.88
CA ASP A 38 -2.36 12.33 -11.78
C ASP A 38 -2.09 11.02 -12.56
N VAL A 39 -3.04 10.61 -13.43
CA VAL A 39 -2.97 9.34 -14.14
C VAL A 39 -1.71 9.18 -14.98
N HIS A 40 -1.07 8.02 -14.86
CA HIS A 40 0.06 7.62 -15.69
C HIS A 40 0.14 6.10 -15.83
N SER A 41 0.98 5.64 -16.75
CA SER A 41 1.09 4.22 -17.09
C SER A 41 1.44 3.35 -15.88
N GLY A 42 0.65 2.30 -15.66
CA GLY A 42 0.85 1.30 -14.60
C GLY A 42 0.96 -0.12 -15.14
N TYR A 43 0.60 -1.12 -14.32
CA TYR A 43 0.65 -2.54 -14.66
C TYR A 43 -0.77 -3.10 -14.87
N GLY A 44 -1.20 -3.15 -16.13
CA GLY A 44 -2.57 -3.53 -16.50
C GLY A 44 -3.56 -2.37 -16.30
N PHE A 45 -3.73 -1.93 -15.05
CA PHE A 45 -4.41 -0.68 -14.70
C PHE A 45 -3.40 0.48 -14.73
N ALA A 46 -3.88 1.68 -15.01
CA ALA A 46 -3.07 2.89 -14.85
C ALA A 46 -3.00 3.28 -13.36
N ILE A 47 -1.89 3.89 -12.93
CA ILE A 47 -1.84 4.52 -11.61
C ILE A 47 -2.79 5.72 -11.62
N GLY A 48 -3.60 5.88 -10.58
CA GLY A 48 -4.70 6.86 -10.55
C GLY A 48 -5.97 6.40 -11.27
N ASN A 49 -6.08 5.13 -11.69
CA ASN A 49 -7.31 4.58 -12.26
C ASN A 49 -8.19 3.94 -11.18
N MET A 50 -9.45 4.36 -11.10
CA MET A 50 -10.49 3.74 -10.28
C MET A 50 -11.49 2.96 -11.14
N ALA A 51 -11.86 1.78 -10.67
CA ALA A 51 -12.94 0.97 -11.23
C ALA A 51 -13.64 0.22 -10.10
N ALA A 52 -14.97 0.15 -10.16
CA ALA A 52 -15.79 -0.60 -9.22
C ALA A 52 -16.33 -1.86 -9.90
N PHE A 53 -16.43 -2.95 -9.15
CA PHE A 53 -17.00 -4.22 -9.58
C PHE A 53 -17.99 -4.69 -8.51
N ASP A 54 -19.16 -5.17 -8.91
CA ASP A 54 -20.19 -5.62 -7.96
C ASP A 54 -19.85 -7.03 -7.45
N TYR A 55 -19.70 -7.16 -6.13
CA TYR A 55 -19.44 -8.45 -5.48
C TYR A 55 -20.49 -9.52 -5.79
N ASN A 56 -21.75 -9.12 -6.02
CA ASN A 56 -22.84 -10.05 -6.30
C ASN A 56 -22.93 -10.44 -7.78
N ASP A 57 -22.23 -9.75 -8.69
CA ASP A 57 -22.20 -10.12 -10.10
C ASP A 57 -21.21 -11.28 -10.31
N PRO A 58 -21.64 -12.47 -10.76
CA PRO A 58 -20.74 -13.59 -11.01
C PRO A 58 -19.72 -13.32 -12.13
N LYS A 59 -19.90 -12.26 -12.93
CA LYS A 59 -18.95 -11.82 -13.95
C LYS A 59 -17.92 -10.82 -13.41
N ALA A 60 -18.10 -10.30 -12.20
CA ALA A 60 -17.15 -9.39 -11.58
C ALA A 60 -15.82 -10.08 -11.31
N ILE A 61 -14.76 -9.27 -11.32
CA ILE A 61 -13.39 -9.74 -11.17
C ILE A 61 -12.67 -8.94 -10.10
N VAL A 62 -11.66 -9.57 -9.50
CA VAL A 62 -10.64 -8.89 -8.69
C VAL A 62 -9.33 -9.02 -9.43
N SER A 63 -8.65 -7.88 -9.66
CA SER A 63 -7.37 -7.83 -10.36
C SER A 63 -6.30 -7.28 -9.42
N PRO A 64 -5.24 -8.05 -9.09
CA PRO A 64 -4.10 -7.53 -8.32
C PRO A 64 -3.45 -6.31 -8.97
N GLY A 65 -3.45 -6.23 -10.31
CA GLY A 65 -2.92 -5.08 -11.04
C GLY A 65 -3.75 -3.80 -10.85
N GLY A 66 -5.02 -3.91 -10.45
CA GLY A 66 -5.87 -2.77 -10.11
C GLY A 66 -5.69 -2.25 -8.68
N VAL A 67 -5.09 -3.06 -7.80
CA VAL A 67 -4.69 -2.64 -6.44
C VAL A 67 -3.27 -2.08 -6.45
N GLY A 68 -2.36 -2.74 -7.15
CA GLY A 68 -0.93 -2.41 -7.19
C GLY A 68 -0.08 -3.39 -6.40
N PHE A 69 1.24 -3.35 -6.63
CA PHE A 69 2.19 -4.26 -5.98
C PHE A 69 2.49 -3.90 -4.52
N ASP A 70 2.47 -2.60 -4.19
CA ASP A 70 2.65 -2.08 -2.83
C ASP A 70 1.26 -1.93 -2.20
N ILE A 71 0.71 -3.06 -1.76
CA ILE A 71 -0.66 -3.14 -1.24
C ILE A 71 -0.75 -2.30 0.04
N ASN A 72 -1.77 -1.45 0.11
CA ASN A 72 -1.96 -0.49 1.21
C ASN A 72 -0.82 0.54 1.34
N CYS A 73 -0.13 0.87 0.24
CA CYS A 73 0.69 2.08 0.19
C CYS A 73 -0.20 3.29 0.52
N GLY A 74 0.12 4.00 1.58
CA GLY A 74 -0.77 5.00 2.15
C GLY A 74 -0.03 6.08 2.89
N VAL A 75 -0.80 7.04 3.41
CA VAL A 75 -0.28 8.20 4.12
C VAL A 75 -0.93 8.25 5.50
N ARG A 76 -0.12 8.48 6.53
CA ARG A 76 -0.59 8.83 7.88
C ARG A 76 -0.14 10.23 8.21
N LEU A 77 -1.07 11.05 8.73
CA LEU A 77 -0.79 12.40 9.21
C LEU A 77 -0.92 12.44 10.73
N LEU A 78 0.15 12.85 11.41
CA LEU A 78 0.14 13.11 12.85
C LEU A 78 0.06 14.62 13.07
N ARG A 79 -0.88 15.06 13.91
CA ARG A 79 -0.96 16.46 14.35
C ARG A 79 -0.18 16.66 15.64
N THR A 80 0.43 17.83 15.79
CA THR A 80 1.00 18.30 17.05
C THR A 80 0.35 19.61 17.44
N ASN A 81 0.53 20.04 18.68
CA ASN A 81 0.11 21.38 19.12
C ASN A 81 1.19 22.45 18.84
N LEU A 82 2.25 22.10 18.12
CA LEU A 82 3.33 23.02 17.78
C LEU A 82 2.95 23.87 16.57
N THR A 83 3.43 25.11 16.56
CA THR A 83 3.34 26.00 15.41
C THR A 83 4.63 25.96 14.60
N GLU A 84 4.61 26.51 13.40
CA GLU A 84 5.83 26.65 12.58
C GLU A 84 6.96 27.37 13.34
N LYS A 85 6.63 28.39 14.14
CA LYS A 85 7.62 29.16 14.90
C LYS A 85 8.36 28.32 15.94
N ASP A 86 7.71 27.30 16.48
CA ASP A 86 8.30 26.40 17.47
C ASP A 86 9.26 25.40 16.80
N VAL A 87 8.95 25.00 15.56
CA VAL A 87 9.72 23.98 14.81
C VAL A 87 10.88 24.60 14.03
N GLN A 88 10.73 25.80 13.47
CA GLN A 88 11.74 26.43 12.61
C GLN A 88 13.16 26.46 13.22
N PRO A 89 13.35 26.80 14.51
CA PRO A 89 14.69 26.82 15.12
C PRO A 89 15.35 25.44 15.24
N MET A 90 14.56 24.36 15.28
CA MET A 90 15.04 22.99 15.52
C MET A 90 14.82 22.06 14.33
N LYS A 91 14.36 22.58 13.18
CA LYS A 91 13.94 21.76 12.03
C LYS A 91 14.98 20.75 11.56
N GLU A 92 16.27 21.13 11.56
CA GLU A 92 17.36 20.26 11.13
C GLU A 92 17.62 19.15 12.15
N GLN A 93 17.62 19.50 13.44
CA GLN A 93 17.78 18.52 14.52
C GLN A 93 16.60 17.55 14.57
N LEU A 94 15.38 18.03 14.35
CA LEU A 94 14.18 17.21 14.28
C LEU A 94 14.25 16.26 13.07
N ALA A 95 14.60 16.77 11.88
CA ALA A 95 14.74 15.95 10.69
C ALA A 95 15.83 14.87 10.85
N GLN A 96 16.99 15.23 11.44
CA GLN A 96 18.05 14.27 11.72
C GLN A 96 17.59 13.22 12.74
N SER A 97 16.94 13.65 13.83
CA SER A 97 16.40 12.74 14.84
C SER A 97 15.37 11.77 14.23
N MET A 98 14.49 12.24 13.36
CA MET A 98 13.56 11.38 12.62
C MET A 98 14.30 10.39 11.72
N PHE A 99 15.34 10.82 11.00
CA PHE A 99 16.14 9.95 10.15
C PHE A 99 16.87 8.86 10.95
N ASP A 100 17.38 9.21 12.14
CA ASP A 100 18.10 8.27 13.01
C ASP A 100 17.17 7.21 13.62
N HIS A 101 15.90 7.57 13.89
CA HIS A 101 14.93 6.68 14.55
C HIS A 101 13.99 5.94 13.58
N ILE A 102 13.80 6.43 12.36
CA ILE A 102 12.94 5.81 11.35
C ILE A 102 13.85 5.14 10.32
N PRO A 103 13.96 3.80 10.31
CA PRO A 103 14.80 3.11 9.35
C PRO A 103 14.31 3.38 7.93
N VAL A 104 15.16 3.96 7.08
CA VAL A 104 14.85 4.24 5.68
C VAL A 104 15.77 3.42 4.75
N GLY A 105 15.29 3.17 3.53
CA GLY A 105 16.10 2.59 2.46
C GLY A 105 15.87 1.11 2.18
N VAL A 106 16.20 0.70 0.96
CA VAL A 106 15.95 -0.67 0.47
C VAL A 106 16.83 -1.66 1.23
N GLY A 107 16.19 -2.62 1.92
CA GLY A 107 16.89 -3.63 2.71
C GLY A 107 17.27 -3.18 4.13
N SER A 108 16.83 -2.00 4.56
CA SER A 108 16.85 -1.63 5.98
C SER A 108 16.01 -2.62 6.79
N LYS A 109 16.39 -2.82 8.05
CA LYS A 109 15.69 -3.69 8.98
C LYS A 109 14.91 -2.87 9.99
N GLY A 110 13.74 -3.37 10.37
CA GLY A 110 12.94 -2.82 11.46
C GLY A 110 13.74 -2.77 12.76
N VAL A 111 13.54 -1.70 13.53
CA VAL A 111 14.12 -1.56 14.88
C VAL A 111 13.32 -2.34 15.93
N ILE A 112 12.07 -2.69 15.62
CA ILE A 112 11.22 -3.51 16.48
C ILE A 112 11.55 -4.99 16.24
N PRO A 113 11.96 -5.76 17.26
CA PRO A 113 12.16 -7.20 17.14
C PRO A 113 10.85 -7.89 16.77
N MET A 114 10.86 -8.65 15.67
CA MET A 114 9.69 -9.38 15.20
C MET A 114 10.09 -10.80 14.81
N ASN A 115 9.36 -11.78 15.31
CA ASN A 115 9.47 -13.18 14.89
C ASN A 115 8.36 -13.55 13.90
N ALA A 116 8.40 -14.77 13.36
CA ALA A 116 7.43 -15.21 12.36
C ALA A 116 5.97 -15.23 12.88
N LYS A 117 5.77 -15.58 14.15
CA LYS A 117 4.46 -15.59 14.81
C LYS A 117 3.94 -14.17 15.00
N ASP A 118 4.80 -13.25 15.45
CA ASP A 118 4.44 -11.84 15.60
C ASP A 118 3.97 -11.23 14.28
N LEU A 119 4.65 -11.56 13.18
CA LEU A 119 4.25 -11.13 11.84
C LEU A 119 2.88 -11.70 11.44
N GLU A 120 2.61 -12.98 11.71
CA GLU A 120 1.30 -13.58 11.39
C GLU A 120 0.17 -12.92 12.18
N GLU A 121 0.40 -12.67 13.46
CA GLU A 121 -0.53 -11.95 14.32
C GLU A 121 -0.73 -10.50 13.84
N ALA A 122 0.34 -9.80 13.45
CA ALA A 122 0.26 -8.45 12.89
C ALA A 122 -0.50 -8.40 11.55
N LEU A 123 -0.35 -9.41 10.68
CA LEU A 123 -1.09 -9.52 9.42
C LEU A 123 -2.60 -9.69 9.65
N GLU A 124 -3.01 -10.37 10.73
CA GLU A 124 -4.42 -10.61 11.06
C GLU A 124 -5.06 -9.47 11.87
N MET A 125 -4.32 -8.90 12.81
CA MET A 125 -4.83 -7.91 13.77
C MET A 125 -4.55 -6.46 13.37
N GLY A 126 -3.61 -6.20 12.46
CA GLY A 126 -3.27 -4.84 12.03
C GLY A 126 -2.90 -3.93 13.21
N MET A 127 -3.52 -2.75 13.29
CA MET A 127 -3.29 -1.80 14.39
C MET A 127 -3.59 -2.35 15.78
N ASP A 128 -4.52 -3.31 15.92
CA ASP A 128 -4.81 -3.92 17.23
C ASP A 128 -3.57 -4.67 17.77
N TRP A 129 -2.72 -5.24 16.91
CA TRP A 129 -1.44 -5.82 17.32
C TRP A 129 -0.50 -4.75 17.87
N SER A 130 -0.34 -3.63 17.15
CA SER A 130 0.53 -2.53 17.56
C SER A 130 0.10 -1.91 18.90
N ILE A 131 -1.21 -1.81 19.16
CA ILE A 131 -1.74 -1.35 20.45
C ILE A 131 -1.41 -2.35 21.56
N ARG A 132 -1.62 -3.64 21.32
CA ARG A 132 -1.36 -4.70 22.31
C ARG A 132 0.12 -4.76 22.72
N GLU A 133 1.03 -4.60 21.76
CA GLU A 133 2.48 -4.58 22.02
C GLU A 133 2.99 -3.22 22.55
N GLY A 134 2.12 -2.20 22.66
CA GLY A 134 2.45 -0.90 23.24
C GLY A 134 3.13 0.10 22.30
N TYR A 135 3.05 -0.12 20.98
CA TYR A 135 3.60 0.79 19.96
C TYR A 135 2.63 1.89 19.53
N SER A 136 1.37 1.82 19.95
CA SER A 136 0.32 2.77 19.57
C SER A 136 -0.67 2.96 20.71
N TRP A 137 -1.38 4.08 20.71
CA TRP A 137 -2.45 4.35 21.67
C TRP A 137 -3.77 3.75 21.20
N ALA A 138 -4.70 3.55 22.14
CA ALA A 138 -6.00 2.96 21.83
C ALA A 138 -6.80 3.82 20.84
N GLU A 139 -6.63 5.14 20.90
CA GLU A 139 -7.30 6.14 20.08
C GLU A 139 -6.73 6.24 18.65
N ASP A 140 -5.52 5.72 18.40
CA ASP A 140 -4.87 5.80 17.09
C ASP A 140 -5.67 5.06 16.02
N LYS A 141 -6.30 3.93 16.39
CA LYS A 141 -7.09 3.15 15.44
C LYS A 141 -8.36 3.87 15.00
N GLU A 142 -8.94 4.74 15.84
CA GLU A 142 -10.12 5.53 15.48
C GLU A 142 -9.82 6.56 14.38
N HIS A 143 -8.53 6.84 14.15
CA HIS A 143 -8.04 7.76 13.13
C HIS A 143 -7.41 7.03 11.93
N CYS A 144 -7.68 5.74 11.79
CA CYS A 144 -7.25 4.93 10.66
C CYS A 144 -8.45 4.51 9.81
N GLU A 145 -8.28 4.51 8.49
CA GLU A 145 -9.21 3.81 7.60
C GLU A 145 -9.33 2.34 8.02
N GLU A 146 -10.56 1.80 7.98
CA GLU A 146 -10.90 0.45 8.46
C GLU A 146 -10.42 0.16 9.90
N TYR A 147 -10.29 1.18 10.76
CA TYR A 147 -9.69 1.06 12.09
C TYR A 147 -8.28 0.42 12.07
N GLY A 148 -7.58 0.52 10.95
CA GLY A 148 -6.27 -0.07 10.74
C GLY A 148 -6.26 -1.60 10.68
N ARG A 149 -7.41 -2.24 10.39
CA ARG A 149 -7.53 -3.70 10.29
C ARG A 149 -8.65 -4.14 9.36
N MET A 150 -8.33 -4.96 8.37
CA MET A 150 -9.34 -5.69 7.58
C MET A 150 -9.70 -7.01 8.25
N LEU A 151 -10.98 -7.21 8.59
CA LEU A 151 -11.45 -8.38 9.35
C LEU A 151 -11.29 -9.72 8.60
N GLN A 152 -11.24 -9.68 7.26
CA GLN A 152 -11.12 -10.84 6.40
C GLN A 152 -9.66 -11.21 6.08
N ALA A 153 -8.68 -10.56 6.72
CA ALA A 153 -7.27 -10.89 6.54
C ALA A 153 -6.98 -12.32 7.03
N ASP A 154 -6.34 -13.12 6.16
CA ASP A 154 -5.96 -14.50 6.45
C ASP A 154 -4.45 -14.69 6.17
N PRO A 155 -3.61 -14.77 7.21
CA PRO A 155 -2.16 -14.96 7.06
C PRO A 155 -1.79 -16.27 6.36
N THR A 156 -2.68 -17.27 6.28
CA THR A 156 -2.41 -18.53 5.58
C THR A 156 -2.41 -18.37 4.06
N LYS A 157 -3.03 -17.31 3.53
CA LYS A 157 -3.02 -16.96 2.11
C LYS A 157 -1.76 -16.21 1.67
N VAL A 158 -0.94 -15.77 2.63
CA VAL A 158 0.32 -15.07 2.35
C VAL A 158 1.45 -16.09 2.19
N SER A 159 2.15 -16.05 1.06
CA SER A 159 3.22 -16.99 0.75
C SER A 159 4.39 -16.89 1.75
N GLN A 160 5.07 -18.01 1.98
CA GLN A 160 6.27 -18.03 2.82
C GLN A 160 7.38 -17.11 2.29
N ARG A 161 7.46 -16.94 0.97
CA ARG A 161 8.39 -15.99 0.33
C ARG A 161 8.05 -14.55 0.71
N ALA A 162 6.77 -14.17 0.65
CA ALA A 162 6.31 -12.83 1.04
C ALA A 162 6.57 -12.58 2.53
N LYS A 163 6.23 -13.54 3.41
CA LYS A 163 6.51 -13.45 4.86
C LYS A 163 8.00 -13.30 5.15
N LYS A 164 8.87 -14.13 4.53
CA LYS A 164 10.33 -14.05 4.69
C LYS A 164 10.90 -12.71 4.24
N ARG A 165 10.32 -12.10 3.21
CA ARG A 165 10.70 -10.77 2.71
C ARG A 165 10.22 -9.65 3.64
N GLY A 166 8.96 -9.72 4.10
CA GLY A 166 8.33 -8.70 4.93
C GLY A 166 8.85 -8.67 6.37
N LEU A 167 9.13 -9.83 6.96
CA LEU A 167 9.57 -9.96 8.36
C LEU A 167 10.70 -8.99 8.76
N PRO A 168 11.83 -8.90 8.03
CA PRO A 168 12.88 -7.96 8.40
C PRO A 168 12.51 -6.49 8.14
N GLN A 169 11.49 -6.20 7.34
CA GLN A 169 11.16 -4.86 6.85
C GLN A 169 9.99 -4.20 7.60
N VAL A 170 9.32 -4.91 8.51
CA VAL A 170 8.23 -4.31 9.29
C VAL A 170 8.77 -3.15 10.12
N PHE A 171 8.01 -2.06 10.20
CA PHE A 171 8.41 -0.81 10.85
C PHE A 171 9.64 -0.13 10.24
N THR A 172 9.78 -0.23 8.92
CA THR A 172 10.73 0.58 8.12
C THR A 172 9.96 1.45 7.13
N ASN A 173 10.53 2.59 6.76
CA ASN A 173 10.10 3.36 5.60
C ASN A 173 10.80 2.83 4.33
N SER A 174 10.60 1.53 4.07
CA SER A 174 11.02 0.86 2.85
C SER A 174 9.81 0.19 2.22
N ARG A 175 9.70 0.20 0.88
CA ARG A 175 8.53 -0.36 0.18
C ARG A 175 8.38 -1.86 0.46
N LEU A 176 7.39 -2.21 1.27
CA LEU A 176 7.09 -3.57 1.69
C LEU A 176 6.26 -4.29 0.61
N HIS A 177 6.90 -4.78 -0.45
CA HIS A 177 6.16 -5.52 -1.49
C HIS A 177 5.94 -6.97 -1.02
N LEU A 178 4.71 -7.27 -0.56
CA LEU A 178 4.28 -8.60 -0.09
C LEU A 178 3.74 -9.53 -1.19
N THR A 179 4.06 -9.27 -2.46
CA THR A 179 3.69 -10.14 -3.60
C THR A 179 4.72 -11.23 -3.87
#